data_AF-A0A352QV61-F1
#
_entry.id   AF-A0A352QV61-F1
#
_cell.length_a   1.000
_cell.length_b   1.000
_cell.length_c   1.000
_cell.angle_alpha   90.00
_cell.angle_beta   90.00
_cell.angle_gamma   90.00
#
_symmetry.space_group_name_H-M   'P 1'
#
loop_
_entity.id
_entity.type
_entity.pdbx_description
1 polymer ?
#
loop_
_entity_poly.entity_id
_entity_poly.type
_entity_poly.pdbx_seq_one_letter_code
_entity_poly.pdbx_strand_id
1 'polypeptide(L)'
;THRLALPAAVSALPVAPPAQKAPAEAPEPTGTAIDPRQLLAEAGLRPRLRNGRLDGFTLIQRGDGRTLRSAGLRSGDVLLAVNGEELTPERMAELGQMLQSGAVAGGATTLTLERDDQRHTITLQTESP
;
A
#
# COMPACT_ATOMS: atom_id res chain seq x y z
N THR A 1 45.50 -41.75 -11.36
CA THR A 1 44.64 -40.55 -11.24
C THR A 1 43.58 -40.84 -10.19
N HIS A 2 43.68 -40.27 -8.98
CA HIS A 2 42.82 -40.53 -7.81
C HIS A 2 42.01 -39.26 -7.45
N ARG A 3 40.67 -39.36 -7.32
CA ARG A 3 39.77 -38.50 -6.50
C ARG A 3 38.57 -39.39 -6.11
N LEU A 4 38.38 -39.71 -4.83
CA LEU A 4 37.49 -39.02 -3.86
C LEU A 4 36.03 -38.88 -4.37
N ALA A 5 34.95 -39.14 -3.64
CA ALA A 5 34.68 -39.62 -2.28
C ALA A 5 33.13 -39.59 -2.10
N LEU A 6 32.55 -40.62 -1.43
CA LEU A 6 31.53 -40.53 -0.34
C LEU A 6 30.17 -39.79 -0.60
N PRO A 7 29.18 -39.80 0.33
CA PRO A 7 27.92 -40.54 0.15
C PRO A 7 26.69 -39.61 0.33
N ALA A 8 25.51 -40.21 0.50
CA ALA A 8 24.22 -39.64 0.91
C ALA A 8 24.25 -38.35 1.77
N ALA A 9 23.33 -37.42 1.48
CA ALA A 9 22.76 -36.53 2.49
C ALA A 9 21.34 -36.07 2.10
N VAL A 10 20.41 -36.48 2.95
CA VAL A 10 19.06 -35.94 3.15
C VAL A 10 19.06 -34.42 3.35
N SER A 11 18.03 -33.72 2.86
CA SER A 11 17.51 -32.46 3.44
C SER A 11 16.13 -32.19 2.82
N ALA A 12 15.07 -32.54 3.53
CA ALA A 12 14.33 -31.65 4.44
C ALA A 12 13.25 -30.87 3.69
N LEU A 13 12.01 -31.30 3.91
CA LEU A 13 10.80 -30.55 3.59
C LEU A 13 10.89 -29.17 4.27
N PRO A 14 10.82 -28.05 3.55
CA PRO A 14 10.38 -26.83 4.19
C PRO A 14 8.88 -26.99 4.45
N VAL A 15 8.54 -27.10 5.73
CA VAL A 15 7.21 -26.79 6.25
C VAL A 15 6.89 -25.35 5.85
N ALA A 16 6.15 -25.19 4.75
CA ALA A 16 5.57 -23.89 4.42
C ALA A 16 4.36 -23.69 5.36
N PRO A 17 4.26 -22.52 6.02
CA PRO A 17 3.17 -22.21 6.95
C PRO A 17 1.79 -22.28 6.26
N PRO A 18 0.72 -22.53 7.01
CA PRO A 18 -0.62 -22.71 6.44
C PRO A 18 -1.10 -21.42 5.77
N ALA A 19 -1.59 -21.56 4.54
CA ALA A 19 -2.59 -20.73 3.86
C ALA A 19 -2.74 -19.28 4.37
N GLN A 20 -1.92 -18.36 3.86
CA GLN A 20 -2.36 -16.97 3.73
C GLN A 20 -3.30 -16.91 2.51
N LYS A 21 -4.61 -16.97 2.77
CA LYS A 21 -5.65 -16.64 1.80
C LYS A 21 -5.59 -15.15 1.47
N ALA A 22 -4.81 -14.80 0.47
CA ALA A 22 -5.06 -13.72 -0.47
C ALA A 22 -4.04 -13.92 -1.58
N PRO A 23 -4.42 -13.93 -2.86
CA PRO A 23 -3.50 -13.49 -3.89
C PRO A 23 -3.05 -12.10 -3.44
N ALA A 24 -1.85 -12.00 -2.87
CA ALA A 24 -1.12 -10.75 -2.85
C ALA A 24 -0.85 -10.48 -4.33
N GLU A 25 -1.82 -9.86 -4.98
CA GLU A 25 -1.64 -9.14 -6.23
C GLU A 25 -0.39 -8.30 -5.98
N ALA A 26 0.73 -8.73 -6.57
CA ALA A 26 2.00 -8.06 -6.41
C ALA A 26 1.73 -6.58 -6.65
N PRO A 27 2.19 -5.66 -5.77
CA PRO A 27 1.89 -4.24 -5.89
C PRO A 27 2.27 -3.83 -7.31
N GLU A 28 1.29 -3.65 -8.18
CA GLU A 28 1.54 -3.25 -9.55
C GLU A 28 2.16 -1.86 -9.43
N PRO A 29 3.43 -1.68 -9.83
CA PRO A 29 4.04 -0.38 -9.72
C PRO A 29 3.34 0.49 -10.76
N THR A 30 2.44 1.35 -10.30
CA THR A 30 1.91 2.42 -11.13
C THR A 30 3.08 3.36 -11.40
N GLY A 31 3.82 3.09 -12.47
CA GLY A 31 5.08 3.76 -12.86
C GLY A 31 4.91 5.19 -13.33
N THR A 32 3.80 5.84 -12.96
CA THR A 32 3.57 7.26 -13.20
C THR A 32 3.86 7.95 -11.89
N ALA A 33 4.77 8.92 -11.93
CA ALA A 33 4.98 9.77 -10.78
C ALA A 33 3.73 10.62 -10.54
N ILE A 34 3.33 10.74 -9.28
CA ILE A 34 2.07 11.34 -8.86
C ILE A 34 2.35 12.50 -7.93
N ASP A 35 1.81 13.67 -8.27
CA ASP A 35 1.90 14.83 -7.39
C ASP A 35 1.01 14.63 -6.14
N PRO A 36 1.57 14.61 -4.92
CA PRO A 36 0.81 14.33 -3.72
C PRO A 36 -0.23 15.42 -3.42
N ARG A 37 0.01 16.68 -3.83
CA ARG A 37 -0.96 17.77 -3.61
C ARG A 37 -2.17 17.58 -4.51
N GLN A 38 -1.95 17.21 -5.76
CA GLN A 38 -3.04 16.95 -6.70
C GLN A 38 -3.80 15.68 -6.30
N LEU A 39 -3.09 14.63 -5.84
CA LEU A 39 -3.71 13.43 -5.31
C LEU A 39 -4.67 13.76 -4.17
N LEU A 40 -4.27 14.59 -3.20
CA LEU A 40 -5.14 14.99 -2.09
C LEU A 40 -6.26 15.95 -2.50
N ALA A 41 -6.08 16.72 -3.57
CA ALA A 41 -7.14 17.55 -4.13
C ALA A 41 -8.22 16.69 -4.82
N GLU A 42 -7.81 15.61 -5.50
CA GLU A 42 -8.69 14.66 -6.17
C GLU A 42 -9.15 13.50 -5.26
N ALA A 43 -8.49 13.27 -4.12
CA ALA A 43 -8.90 12.33 -3.10
C ALA A 43 -9.71 13.07 -2.03
N GLY A 44 -10.84 12.50 -1.64
CA GLY A 44 -11.53 12.79 -0.40
C GLY A 44 -11.34 11.61 0.53
N LEU A 45 -11.04 11.86 1.79
CA LEU A 45 -10.93 10.82 2.81
C LEU A 45 -12.04 11.05 3.82
N ARG A 46 -12.95 10.08 3.96
CA ARG A 46 -13.98 10.10 5.00
C ARG A 46 -13.60 9.14 6.12
N PRO A 47 -13.58 9.60 7.38
CA PRO A 47 -13.37 8.71 8.51
C PRO A 47 -14.46 7.63 8.55
N ARG A 48 -14.03 6.37 8.68
CA ARG A 48 -14.93 5.23 8.86
C ARG A 48 -14.85 4.74 10.30
N LEU A 49 -15.99 4.79 10.99
CA LEU A 49 -16.14 4.25 12.34
C LEU A 49 -16.71 2.82 12.25
N ARG A 50 -16.04 1.85 12.88
CA ARG A 50 -16.51 0.47 13.09
C ARG A 50 -16.61 0.24 14.59
N ASN A 51 -17.78 -0.15 15.09
CA ASN A 51 -18.04 -0.35 16.53
C ASN A 51 -17.71 0.89 17.41
N GLY A 52 -17.91 2.09 16.88
CA GLY A 52 -17.60 3.34 17.60
C GLY A 52 -16.11 3.71 17.63
N ARG A 53 -15.23 2.93 17.01
CA ARG A 53 -13.80 3.23 16.85
C ARG A 53 -13.49 3.53 15.39
N LEU A 54 -12.60 4.49 15.14
CA LEU A 54 -12.06 4.71 13.81
C LEU A 54 -11.26 3.48 13.37
N ASP A 55 -11.66 2.92 12.23
CA ASP A 55 -11.11 1.69 11.65
C ASP A 55 -10.34 1.96 10.35
N GLY A 56 -10.49 3.16 9.79
CA GLY A 56 -9.76 3.60 8.60
C GLY A 56 -10.45 4.77 7.92
N PHE A 57 -10.03 5.04 6.68
CA PHE A 57 -10.50 6.19 5.91
C PHE A 57 -10.98 5.77 4.54
N THR A 58 -12.28 5.87 4.32
CA THR A 58 -12.86 5.59 3.02
C THR A 58 -12.44 6.68 2.04
N LEU A 59 -11.73 6.28 1.00
CA LEU A 59 -11.29 7.08 -0.11
C LEU A 59 -12.46 7.34 -1.07
N ILE A 60 -12.54 8.55 -1.56
CA ILE A 60 -13.62 9.05 -2.40
C ILE A 60 -12.97 9.88 -3.48
N GLN A 61 -13.26 9.57 -4.72
CA GLN A 61 -12.80 10.41 -5.81
C GLN A 61 -13.56 11.74 -5.79
N ARG A 62 -12.81 12.83 -5.93
CA ARG A 62 -13.28 14.20 -6.13
C ARG A 62 -12.75 14.70 -7.47
N GLY A 63 -13.58 15.42 -8.21
CA GLY A 63 -13.23 15.91 -9.55
C GLY A 63 -12.97 14.76 -10.53
N ASP A 64 -11.99 14.94 -11.42
CA ASP A 64 -11.65 14.02 -12.51
C ASP A 64 -10.98 12.72 -12.02
N GLY A 65 -10.32 12.74 -10.86
CA GLY A 65 -9.72 11.57 -10.23
C GLY A 65 -8.64 10.89 -11.07
N ARG A 66 -7.99 11.65 -11.94
CA ARG A 66 -7.05 11.10 -12.92
C ARG A 66 -5.77 10.66 -12.22
N THR A 67 -5.28 11.49 -11.31
CA THR A 67 -4.09 11.24 -10.48
C THR A 67 -4.38 10.16 -9.45
N LEU A 68 -5.60 10.13 -8.89
CA LEU A 68 -6.07 9.05 -8.02
C LEU A 68 -6.08 7.69 -8.73
N ARG A 69 -6.58 7.62 -9.96
CA ARG A 69 -6.58 6.37 -10.75
C ARG A 69 -5.20 5.99 -11.25
N SER A 70 -4.39 6.97 -11.66
CA SER A 70 -2.97 6.78 -11.99
C SER A 70 -2.14 6.34 -10.78
N ALA A 71 -2.66 6.51 -9.56
CA ALA A 71 -2.08 5.96 -8.34
C ALA A 71 -2.53 4.51 -8.06
N GLY A 72 -3.44 3.94 -8.86
CA GLY A 72 -4.07 2.64 -8.59
C GLY A 72 -5.15 2.67 -7.50
N LEU A 73 -5.44 3.85 -6.95
CA LEU A 73 -6.47 4.08 -5.94
C LEU A 73 -7.86 4.16 -6.58
N ARG A 74 -8.88 3.73 -5.84
CA ARG A 74 -10.28 3.72 -6.30
C ARG A 74 -11.21 4.24 -5.20
N SER A 75 -12.26 4.95 -5.62
CA SER A 75 -13.34 5.32 -4.69
C SER A 75 -13.92 4.09 -4.02
N GLY A 76 -14.12 4.16 -2.71
CA GLY A 76 -14.60 3.05 -1.89
C GLY A 76 -13.49 2.28 -1.17
N ASP A 77 -12.23 2.45 -1.57
CA ASP A 77 -11.09 1.88 -0.85
C ASP A 77 -11.01 2.43 0.57
N VAL A 78 -10.79 1.59 1.57
CA VAL A 78 -10.57 2.04 2.95
C VAL A 78 -9.07 2.05 3.23
N LEU A 79 -8.49 3.24 3.30
CA LEU A 79 -7.09 3.40 3.69
C LEU A 79 -6.90 3.00 5.15
N LEU A 80 -6.00 2.05 5.39
CA LEU A 80 -5.67 1.50 6.71
C LEU A 80 -4.26 1.93 7.16
N ALA A 81 -3.30 1.98 6.25
CA ALA A 81 -1.93 2.37 6.54
C ALA A 81 -1.25 3.06 5.35
N VAL A 82 -0.23 3.88 5.65
CA VAL A 82 0.60 4.58 4.65
C VAL A 82 2.06 4.42 5.05
N ASN A 83 2.89 3.97 4.12
CA ASN A 83 4.28 3.57 4.33
C ASN A 83 4.48 2.53 5.45
N GLY A 84 3.49 1.65 5.65
CA GLY A 84 3.48 0.69 6.75
C GLY A 84 3.07 1.28 8.10
N GLU A 85 2.72 2.57 8.14
CA GLU A 85 2.29 3.26 9.35
C GLU A 85 0.75 3.32 9.41
N GLU A 86 0.16 2.88 10.53
CA GLU A 86 -1.29 2.87 10.70
C GLU A 86 -1.88 4.27 10.59
N LEU A 87 -2.99 4.33 9.88
CA LEU A 87 -3.60 5.59 9.55
C LEU A 87 -4.67 5.96 10.57
N THR A 88 -4.24 6.76 11.54
CA THR A 88 -5.06 7.27 12.64
C THR A 88 -5.66 8.64 12.29
N PRO A 89 -6.57 9.21 13.10
CA PRO A 89 -7.12 10.54 12.82
C PRO A 89 -6.08 11.65 12.98
N GLU A 90 -5.06 11.44 13.81
CA GLU A 90 -3.92 12.33 13.95
C GLU A 90 -3.05 12.26 12.68
N ARG A 91 -2.73 11.04 12.23
CA ARG A 91 -1.95 10.83 11.00
C ARG A 91 -2.67 11.26 9.74
N MET A 92 -4.00 11.23 9.71
CA MET A 92 -4.79 11.83 8.63
C MET A 92 -4.47 13.29 8.39
N ALA A 93 -4.38 14.08 9.47
CA ALA A 93 -4.06 15.49 9.36
C ALA A 93 -2.64 15.67 8.81
N GLU A 94 -1.74 14.74 9.10
CA GLU A 94 -0.36 14.70 8.64
C GLU A 94 -0.17 14.02 7.28
N LEU A 95 -1.19 13.39 6.70
CA LEU A 95 -1.07 12.64 5.44
C LEU A 95 -0.40 13.44 4.34
N GLY A 96 -0.80 14.71 4.20
CA GLY A 96 -0.19 15.59 3.21
C GLY A 96 1.30 15.72 3.42
N GLN A 97 1.74 15.86 4.66
CA GLN A 97 3.16 15.91 5.00
C GLN A 97 3.83 14.56 4.82
N MET A 98 3.19 13.45 5.17
CA MET A 98 3.74 12.10 4.97
C MET A 98 3.95 11.79 3.49
N LEU A 99 2.97 12.13 2.64
CA LEU A 99 3.06 11.94 1.19
C LEU A 99 4.13 12.85 0.58
N GLN A 100 4.21 14.12 1.00
CA GLN A 100 5.30 15.02 0.60
C GLN A 100 6.67 14.51 1.09
N SER A 101 6.75 13.98 2.30
CA SER A 101 7.98 13.42 2.88
C SER A 101 8.42 12.16 2.13
N GLY A 102 7.48 11.30 1.73
CA GLY A 102 7.75 10.14 0.88
C GLY A 102 8.21 10.53 -0.53
N ALA A 103 7.63 11.61 -1.09
CA ALA A 103 8.05 12.15 -2.38
C ALA A 103 9.51 12.62 -2.36
N VAL A 104 9.95 13.30 -1.29
CA VAL A 104 11.35 13.75 -1.15
C VAL A 104 12.32 12.63 -0.77
N ALA A 105 11.86 11.58 -0.09
CA ALA A 105 12.71 10.50 0.44
C ALA A 105 13.11 9.42 -0.58
N GLY A 106 12.63 9.50 -1.83
CA GLY A 106 12.91 8.49 -2.86
C GLY A 106 11.74 8.18 -3.78
N GLY A 107 10.65 8.93 -3.65
CA GLY A 107 9.59 8.96 -4.65
C GLY A 107 8.66 7.75 -4.66
N ALA A 108 8.73 6.84 -3.69
CA ALA A 108 7.82 5.70 -3.60
C ALA A 108 7.13 5.66 -2.23
N THR A 109 5.81 5.70 -2.21
CA THR A 109 4.96 5.57 -1.03
C THR A 109 4.12 4.31 -1.13
N THR A 110 4.17 3.45 -0.11
CA THR A 110 3.32 2.25 -0.08
C THR A 110 2.01 2.56 0.65
N LEU A 111 0.85 2.26 0.08
CA LEU A 111 -0.44 2.42 0.76
C LEU A 111 -1.07 1.05 0.97
N THR A 112 -1.50 0.79 2.21
CA THR A 112 -2.29 -0.38 2.56
C THR A 112 -3.74 0.06 2.70
N LEU A 113 -4.60 -0.57 1.91
CA LEU A 113 -6.02 -0.29 1.86
C LEU A 113 -6.83 -1.58 1.91
N GLU A 114 -8.10 -1.47 2.24
CA GLU A 114 -9.07 -2.55 2.19
C GLU A 114 -10.07 -2.27 1.07
N ARG A 115 -10.19 -3.21 0.12
CA ARG A 115 -11.10 -3.21 -1.01
C ARG A 115 -11.87 -4.52 -0.98
N ASP A 116 -13.20 -4.47 -0.97
CA ASP A 116 -14.05 -5.66 -0.93
C ASP A 116 -13.73 -6.63 0.23
N ASP A 117 -13.42 -6.09 1.42
CA ASP A 117 -12.99 -6.83 2.63
C ASP A 117 -11.62 -7.54 2.47
N GLN A 118 -10.87 -7.24 1.40
CA GLN A 118 -9.52 -7.75 1.17
C GLN A 118 -8.49 -6.61 1.30
N ARG A 119 -7.38 -6.87 1.98
CA ARG A 119 -6.29 -5.90 2.08
C ARG A 119 -5.46 -5.92 0.79
N HIS A 120 -5.39 -4.76 0.14
CA HIS A 120 -4.52 -4.50 -0.98
C HIS A 120 -3.39 -3.57 -0.56
N THR A 121 -2.19 -3.87 -1.01
CA THR A 121 -1.02 -3.00 -0.84
C THR A 121 -0.64 -2.49 -2.22
N ILE A 122 -0.61 -1.17 -2.37
CA ILE A 122 -0.21 -0.52 -3.61
C ILE A 122 1.07 0.28 -3.37
N THR A 123 1.96 0.29 -4.35
CA THR A 123 3.13 1.15 -4.30
C THR A 123 2.91 2.29 -5.27
N LEU A 124 2.86 3.49 -4.72
CA LEU A 124 2.66 4.72 -5.44
C LEU A 124 3.99 5.41 -5.68
N GLN A 125 4.28 5.80 -6.93
CA GLN A 125 5.39 6.71 -7.18
C GLN A 125 4.89 8.13 -6.97
N THR A 126 5.44 8.86 -6.00
CA THR A 126 5.14 10.26 -5.73
C THR A 126 6.29 11.15 -6.17
N GLU A 127 6.05 12.14 -7.03
CA GLU A 127 7.07 13.14 -7.38
C GLU A 127 6.94 14.41 -6.52
N SER A 128 8.07 15.09 -6.31
CA SER A 128 8.04 16.46 -5.79
C SER A 128 7.54 17.39 -6.91
N PRO A 129 6.66 18.37 -6.61
CA PRO A 129 6.31 19.43 -7.55
C PRO A 129 7.53 20.28 -7.95
#